data_AF-A0A947BUC4-F1
#
_entry.id   AF-A0A947BUC4-F1
#
_cell.length_a   1.000
_cell.length_b   1.000
_cell.length_c   1.000
_cell.angle_alpha   90.00
_cell.angle_beta   90.00
_cell.angle_gamma   90.00
#
_symmetry.space_group_name_H-M   'P 1'
#
loop_
_entity.id
_entity.type
_entity.pdbx_description
1 polymer ?
#
loop_
_entity_poly.entity_id
_entity_poly.type
_entity_poly.pdbx_seq_one_letter_code
_entity_poly.pdbx_strand_id
1 'polypeptide(L)'
;VQDYPQMMRLAIIVGSIHLALGNVLAFWQTRSRHVAKGRLGWALAIVGGLVLWLGSEDETGGPVMQIGIVLMTIGLACVLIFSGEQKVIGTKGIVKRLMQGGLALTSVTKAFGDVLSYLRLFALGLASASLAITFNELAAQVRISAGPAGMNLSVALLILGHSLNFALILMSAVVHGLRLNLIEFYNWSVTEEGYPFRAFRKRSGR
;
A
#
# COMPACT_ATOMS: atom_id res chain seq x y z
N VAL A 1 3.18 -17.83 -15.14
CA VAL A 1 3.99 -17.37 -13.98
C VAL A 1 5.35 -16.80 -14.43
N GLN A 2 5.65 -16.70 -15.73
CA GLN A 2 6.98 -16.27 -16.20
C GLN A 2 7.15 -14.75 -16.35
N ASP A 3 6.07 -13.97 -16.30
CA ASP A 3 6.15 -12.50 -16.43
C ASP A 3 6.21 -11.79 -15.07
N TYR A 4 7.30 -12.04 -14.33
CA TYR A 4 7.62 -11.36 -13.08
C TYR A 4 7.49 -9.82 -13.15
N PRO A 5 7.91 -9.14 -14.24
CA PRO A 5 7.80 -7.69 -14.34
C PRO A 5 6.33 -7.19 -14.38
N GLN A 6 5.46 -7.85 -15.15
CA GLN A 6 4.04 -7.48 -15.25
C GLN A 6 3.30 -7.69 -13.93
N MET A 7 3.62 -8.80 -13.27
CA MET A 7 3.07 -9.17 -11.98
C MET A 7 3.49 -8.19 -10.87
N MET A 8 4.76 -7.76 -10.86
CA MET A 8 5.26 -6.72 -9.95
C MET A 8 4.61 -5.35 -10.23
N ARG A 9 4.41 -5.00 -11.51
CA ARG A 9 3.74 -3.76 -11.92
C ARG A 9 2.33 -3.66 -11.37
N LEU A 10 1.56 -4.75 -11.44
CA LEU A 10 0.21 -4.81 -10.87
C LEU A 10 0.21 -4.57 -9.35
N ALA A 11 1.17 -5.13 -8.61
CA ALA A 11 1.27 -4.93 -7.18
C ALA A 11 1.54 -3.46 -6.79
N ILE A 12 2.43 -2.79 -7.52
CA ILE A 12 2.77 -1.37 -7.31
C ILE A 12 1.55 -0.49 -7.62
N ILE A 13 0.82 -0.78 -8.71
CA ILE A 13 -0.40 -0.06 -9.08
C ILE A 13 -1.45 -0.19 -7.96
N VAL A 14 -1.73 -1.41 -7.51
CA VAL A 14 -2.73 -1.67 -6.47
C VAL A 14 -2.35 -0.99 -5.15
N GLY A 15 -1.08 -1.07 -4.72
CA GLY A 15 -0.61 -0.42 -3.50
C GLY A 15 -0.73 1.10 -3.56
N SER A 16 -0.41 1.69 -4.72
CA SER A 16 -0.50 3.14 -4.91
C SER A 16 -1.95 3.64 -4.96
N ILE A 17 -2.87 2.88 -5.59
CA ILE A 17 -4.31 3.18 -5.56
C ILE A 17 -4.83 3.11 -4.13
N HIS A 18 -4.43 2.10 -3.35
CA HIS A 18 -4.85 1.96 -1.96
C HIS A 18 -4.37 3.13 -1.09
N LEU A 19 -3.12 3.54 -1.26
CA LEU A 19 -2.54 4.69 -0.55
C LEU A 19 -3.19 6.02 -0.97
N ALA A 20 -3.53 6.17 -2.25
CA ALA A 20 -4.28 7.32 -2.76
C ALA A 20 -5.69 7.37 -2.15
N LEU A 21 -6.39 6.23 -2.09
CA LEU A 21 -7.71 6.12 -1.44
C LEU A 21 -7.66 6.46 0.05
N GLY A 22 -6.63 5.99 0.77
CA GLY A 22 -6.42 6.35 2.18
C GLY A 22 -6.31 7.86 2.39
N ASN A 23 -5.55 8.55 1.54
CA ASN A 23 -5.42 10.01 1.58
C ASN A 23 -6.70 10.76 1.18
N VAL A 24 -7.47 10.24 0.22
CA VAL A 24 -8.78 10.80 -0.16
C VAL A 24 -9.80 10.67 0.97
N LEU A 25 -9.82 9.53 1.66
CA LEU A 25 -10.68 9.32 2.83
C LEU A 25 -10.28 10.22 4.00
N ALA A 26 -8.99 10.39 4.26
CA ALA A 26 -8.48 11.34 5.25
C ALA A 26 -8.87 12.79 4.92
N PHE A 27 -8.90 13.15 3.63
CA PHE A 27 -9.43 14.45 3.19
C PHE A 27 -10.93 14.59 3.48
N TRP A 28 -11.73 13.57 3.16
CA TRP A 28 -13.18 13.59 3.41
C TRP A 28 -13.52 13.73 4.89
N GLN A 29 -12.80 13.03 5.78
CA GLN A 29 -13.02 13.14 7.23
C GLN A 29 -12.59 14.48 7.82
N THR A 30 -11.62 15.18 7.21
CA THR A 30 -11.07 16.45 7.74
C THR A 30 -11.63 17.69 7.04
N ARG A 31 -12.75 17.57 6.31
CA ARG A 31 -13.29 18.58 5.40
C ARG A 31 -13.58 19.96 6.03
N SER A 32 -13.72 20.03 7.36
CA SER A 32 -14.02 21.26 8.11
C SER A 32 -12.78 22.10 8.50
N ARG A 33 -11.55 21.55 8.47
CA ARG A 33 -10.33 22.27 8.89
C ARG A 33 -9.47 22.63 7.67
N HIS A 34 -8.88 23.83 7.64
CA HIS A 34 -7.98 24.30 6.55
C HIS A 34 -6.79 23.35 6.24
N VAL A 35 -6.50 22.42 7.16
CA VAL A 35 -5.54 21.30 7.05
C VAL A 35 -5.91 20.29 5.93
N ALA A 36 -7.17 20.28 5.49
CA ALA A 36 -7.66 19.36 4.47
C ALA A 36 -6.95 19.49 3.11
N LYS A 37 -6.51 20.71 2.73
CA LYS A 37 -5.90 20.96 1.41
C LYS A 37 -4.50 20.36 1.27
N GLY A 38 -3.75 20.23 2.38
CA GLY A 38 -2.43 19.58 2.38
C GLY A 38 -2.49 18.07 2.14
N ARG A 39 -3.57 17.41 2.58
CA ARG A 39 -3.80 15.96 2.39
C ARG A 39 -4.21 15.62 0.95
N LEU A 40 -4.96 16.50 0.29
CA LEU A 40 -5.18 16.41 -1.16
C LEU A 40 -3.88 16.55 -1.96
N GLY A 41 -2.97 17.40 -1.51
CA GLY A 41 -1.63 17.54 -2.10
C GLY A 41 -0.84 16.22 -2.05
N TRP A 42 -0.92 15.49 -0.94
CA TRP A 42 -0.30 14.16 -0.79
C TRP A 42 -0.92 13.10 -1.70
N ALA A 43 -2.26 13.08 -1.83
CA ALA A 43 -2.93 12.19 -2.79
C ALA A 43 -2.48 12.48 -4.24
N LEU A 44 -2.42 13.75 -4.62
CA LEU A 44 -1.95 14.20 -5.94
C LEU A 44 -0.46 13.89 -6.16
N ALA A 45 0.39 14.05 -5.15
CA ALA A 45 1.82 13.74 -5.24
C ALA A 45 2.08 12.24 -5.42
N ILE A 46 1.33 11.38 -4.71
CA ILE A 46 1.45 9.92 -4.83
C ILE A 46 0.92 9.45 -6.19
N VAL A 47 -0.23 9.95 -6.63
CA VAL A 47 -0.79 9.63 -7.96
C VAL A 47 0.12 10.16 -9.07
N GLY A 48 0.67 11.37 -8.93
CA GLY A 48 1.63 11.95 -9.87
C GLY A 48 2.93 11.15 -9.96
N GLY A 49 3.46 10.70 -8.83
CA GLY A 49 4.62 9.80 -8.78
C GLY A 49 4.38 8.45 -9.46
N LEU A 50 3.18 7.87 -9.32
CA LEU A 50 2.82 6.64 -10.04
C LEU A 50 2.71 6.85 -11.55
N VAL A 51 2.08 7.95 -11.99
CA VAL A 51 1.93 8.26 -13.43
C VAL A 51 3.30 8.54 -14.07
N LEU A 52 4.22 9.17 -13.33
CA LEU A 52 5.62 9.32 -13.74
C LEU A 52 6.32 7.99 -13.93
N TRP A 53 6.22 7.11 -12.93
CA TRP A 53 6.88 5.82 -12.98
C TRP A 53 6.34 4.96 -14.13
N LEU A 54 5.02 4.93 -14.34
CA LEU A 54 4.41 4.25 -15.49
C LEU A 54 4.82 4.88 -16.83
N GLY A 55 4.99 6.20 -16.89
CA GLY A 55 5.46 6.90 -18.09
C GLY A 55 6.96 6.76 -18.35
N SER A 56 7.75 6.37 -17.35
CA SER A 56 9.19 6.11 -17.51
C SER A 56 9.52 4.73 -18.08
N GLU A 57 8.55 3.80 -18.04
CA GLU A 57 8.68 2.47 -18.66
C GLU A 57 8.31 2.47 -20.15
N ASP A 58 7.53 3.45 -20.62
CA ASP A 58 7.31 3.65 -22.06
C ASP A 58 8.54 4.37 -22.64
N GLU A 59 9.33 3.68 -23.47
CA GLU A 59 10.48 4.27 -24.19
C GLU A 59 10.09 5.48 -25.05
N THR A 60 8.80 5.59 -25.40
CA THR A 60 8.21 6.81 -25.93
C THR A 60 7.90 7.75 -24.77
N GLY A 61 8.75 8.76 -24.53
CA GLY A 61 8.53 9.86 -23.58
C GLY A 61 7.28 10.70 -23.92
N GLY A 62 6.11 10.09 -23.85
CA GLY A 62 4.84 10.59 -24.33
C GLY A 62 4.15 11.54 -23.33
N PRO A 63 2.92 11.97 -23.65
CA PRO A 63 2.16 12.92 -22.83
C PRO A 63 1.95 12.44 -21.39
N VAL A 64 1.97 11.13 -21.15
CA VAL A 64 1.81 10.51 -19.84
C VAL A 64 2.94 10.90 -18.87
N MET A 65 4.20 10.93 -19.33
CA MET A 65 5.33 11.33 -18.50
C MET A 65 5.26 12.82 -18.16
N GLN A 66 4.90 13.68 -19.11
CA GLN A 66 4.73 15.12 -18.86
C GLN A 66 3.59 15.41 -17.89
N ILE A 67 2.45 14.73 -18.04
CA ILE A 67 1.33 14.79 -17.11
C ILE A 67 1.78 14.36 -15.71
N GLY A 68 2.57 13.29 -15.61
CA GLY A 68 3.16 12.84 -14.34
C GLY A 68 4.06 13.90 -13.69
N ILE A 69 4.97 14.53 -14.44
CA ILE A 69 5.89 15.56 -13.90
C ILE A 69 5.07 16.73 -13.37
N VAL A 70 4.10 17.19 -14.14
CA VAL A 70 3.21 18.30 -13.78
C VAL A 70 2.38 17.96 -12.54
N LEU A 71 1.83 16.75 -12.47
CA LEU A 71 1.00 16.33 -11.34
C LEU A 71 1.83 16.13 -10.06
N MET A 72 3.04 15.59 -10.16
CA MET A 72 3.96 15.42 -9.03
C MET A 72 4.47 16.78 -8.53
N THR A 73 4.86 17.68 -9.44
CA THR A 73 5.33 19.02 -9.06
C THR A 73 4.21 19.86 -8.47
N ILE A 74 2.98 19.82 -9.01
CA ILE A 74 1.81 20.47 -8.43
C ILE A 74 1.44 19.84 -7.08
N GLY A 75 1.49 18.51 -6.97
CA GLY A 75 1.23 17.79 -5.72
C GLY A 75 2.22 18.17 -4.63
N LEU A 76 3.52 18.12 -4.94
CA LEU A 76 4.60 18.49 -4.02
C LEU A 76 4.57 19.99 -3.69
N ALA A 77 4.26 20.86 -4.66
CA ALA A 77 4.07 22.29 -4.43
C ALA A 77 2.86 22.54 -3.51
N CYS A 78 1.73 21.87 -3.72
CA CYS A 78 0.57 21.93 -2.82
C CYS A 78 0.93 21.43 -1.41
N VAL A 79 1.72 20.36 -1.27
CA VAL A 79 2.21 19.90 0.03
C VAL A 79 3.11 20.96 0.67
N LEU A 80 4.08 21.52 -0.05
CA LEU A 80 4.98 22.58 0.49
C LEU A 80 4.24 23.89 0.82
N ILE A 81 3.14 24.17 0.13
CA ILE A 81 2.31 25.35 0.37
C ILE A 81 1.32 25.14 1.52
N PHE A 82 0.73 23.95 1.64
CA PHE A 82 -0.33 23.64 2.60
C PHE A 82 0.10 22.78 3.81
N SER A 83 1.35 22.30 3.87
CA SER A 83 1.90 21.58 5.03
C SER A 83 2.24 22.51 6.21
N GLY A 84 2.08 23.83 6.05
CA GLY A 84 2.22 24.81 7.13
C GLY A 84 0.88 25.13 7.78
N GLU A 85 0.67 24.66 9.01
CA GLU A 85 -0.57 24.85 9.80
C GLU A 85 -0.78 26.27 10.35
N GLN A 86 0.13 27.22 10.12
CA GLN A 86 0.03 28.57 10.72
C GLN A 86 0.09 29.69 9.69
N LYS A 87 -0.77 30.70 9.91
CA LYS A 87 -0.76 31.98 9.19
C LYS A 87 0.67 32.50 9.09
N VAL A 88 1.11 32.74 7.86
CA VAL A 88 2.44 33.27 7.57
C VAL A 88 2.47 34.73 8.05
N ILE A 89 2.97 34.94 9.26
CA ILE A 89 3.34 36.27 9.76
C ILE A 89 4.83 36.22 10.11
N GLY A 90 5.67 36.67 9.18
CA GLY A 90 7.10 36.92 9.39
C GLY A 90 8.09 35.83 8.95
N THR A 91 9.37 36.20 8.93
CA THR A 91 10.54 35.40 8.50
C THR A 91 10.75 34.12 9.31
N LYS A 92 10.32 34.09 10.58
CA LYS A 92 10.30 32.86 11.42
C LYS A 92 9.29 31.81 10.92
N GLY A 93 8.23 32.23 10.23
CA GLY A 93 7.24 31.34 9.61
C GLY A 93 7.78 30.64 8.36
N ILE A 94 8.64 31.31 7.58
CA ILE A 94 9.27 30.73 6.38
C ILE A 94 10.29 29.64 6.76
N VAL A 95 11.12 29.88 7.78
CA VAL A 95 12.09 28.88 8.27
C VAL A 95 11.37 27.66 8.86
N LYS A 96 10.34 27.85 9.69
CA LYS A 96 9.52 26.73 10.19
C LYS A 96 8.82 25.97 9.07
N ARG A 97 8.36 26.65 8.01
CA ARG A 97 7.72 26.02 6.86
C ARG A 97 8.73 25.25 5.98
N LEU A 98 9.97 25.71 5.87
CA LEU A 98 11.07 24.96 5.26
C LEU A 98 11.45 23.72 6.09
N MET A 99 11.49 23.86 7.42
CA MET A 99 11.75 22.74 8.34
C MET A 99 10.61 21.71 8.31
N GLN A 100 9.35 22.17 8.25
CA GLN A 100 8.18 21.32 8.04
C GLN A 100 8.16 20.69 6.64
N GLY A 101 8.64 21.39 5.62
CA GLY A 101 8.86 20.83 4.28
C GLY A 101 9.93 19.72 4.27
N GLY A 102 11.00 19.88 5.06
CA GLY A 102 11.98 18.82 5.32
C GLY A 102 11.38 17.60 6.02
N LEU A 103 10.49 17.82 6.99
CA LEU A 103 9.71 16.74 7.62
C LEU A 103 8.65 16.13 6.68
N ALA A 104 8.16 16.89 5.69
CA ALA A 104 7.29 16.34 4.65
C ALA A 104 8.07 15.43 3.69
N LEU A 105 9.35 15.71 3.42
CA LEU A 105 10.23 14.81 2.66
C LEU A 105 10.44 13.47 3.37
N THR A 106 10.56 13.43 4.70
CA THR A 106 10.61 12.13 5.42
C THR A 106 9.31 11.35 5.31
N SER A 107 8.18 12.05 5.15
CA SER A 107 6.88 11.42 4.87
C SER A 107 6.80 10.83 3.46
N VAL A 108 7.62 11.31 2.50
CA VAL A 108 7.73 10.71 1.15
C VAL A 108 8.40 9.36 1.27
N THR A 109 9.51 9.27 2.02
CA THR A 109 10.19 8.01 2.31
C THR A 109 9.26 7.03 3.04
N LYS A 110 8.41 7.52 3.94
CA LYS A 110 7.38 6.71 4.61
C LYS A 110 6.37 6.16 3.60
N ALA A 111 5.85 7.00 2.70
CA ALA A 111 4.93 6.58 1.63
C ALA A 111 5.56 5.52 0.70
N PHE A 112 6.85 5.68 0.34
CA PHE A 112 7.57 4.65 -0.40
C PHE A 112 7.70 3.34 0.39
N GLY A 113 8.01 3.41 1.69
CA GLY A 113 8.05 2.25 2.57
C GLY A 113 6.70 1.53 2.67
N ASP A 114 5.60 2.28 2.65
CA ASP A 114 4.24 1.74 2.63
C ASP A 114 3.96 1.04 1.30
N VAL A 115 4.29 1.64 0.14
CA VAL A 115 4.15 0.96 -1.18
C VAL A 115 5.00 -0.32 -1.26
N LEU A 116 6.23 -0.31 -0.74
CA LEU A 116 7.08 -1.51 -0.67
C LEU A 116 6.48 -2.61 0.23
N SER A 117 5.62 -2.26 1.18
CA SER A 117 4.87 -3.24 1.98
C SER A 117 3.91 -4.06 1.12
N TYR A 118 3.31 -3.47 0.08
CA TYR A 118 2.43 -4.18 -0.86
C TYR A 118 3.20 -5.19 -1.73
N LEU A 119 4.48 -4.93 -2.03
CA LEU A 119 5.34 -5.91 -2.71
C LEU A 119 5.49 -7.21 -1.90
N ARG A 120 5.28 -7.17 -0.59
CA ARG A 120 5.34 -8.35 0.27
C ARG A 120 4.16 -9.30 0.04
N LEU A 121 2.94 -8.76 -0.07
CA LEU A 121 1.76 -9.57 -0.43
C LEU A 121 1.90 -10.15 -1.84
N PHE A 122 2.49 -9.37 -2.75
CA PHE A 122 2.81 -9.82 -4.08
C PHE A 122 3.83 -10.98 -4.09
N ALA A 123 4.96 -10.82 -3.39
CA ALA A 123 5.98 -11.85 -3.27
C ALA A 123 5.43 -13.15 -2.65
N LEU A 124 4.51 -13.02 -1.68
CA LEU A 124 3.79 -14.15 -1.10
C LEU A 124 2.93 -14.90 -2.13
N GLY A 125 2.16 -14.16 -2.94
CA GLY A 125 1.35 -14.77 -4.01
C GLY A 125 2.20 -15.47 -5.07
N LEU A 126 3.33 -14.86 -5.43
CA LEU A 126 4.30 -15.44 -6.36
C LEU A 126 4.96 -16.71 -5.80
N ALA A 127 5.38 -16.69 -4.53
CA ALA A 127 5.94 -17.85 -3.86
C ALA A 127 4.93 -19.01 -3.79
N SER A 128 3.66 -18.71 -3.50
CA SER A 128 2.60 -19.70 -3.51
C SER A 128 2.33 -20.28 -4.90
N ALA A 129 2.30 -19.45 -5.95
CA ALA A 129 2.13 -19.91 -7.32
C ALA A 129 3.27 -20.86 -7.72
N SER A 130 4.51 -20.51 -7.35
CA SER A 130 5.67 -21.38 -7.55
C SER A 130 5.53 -22.71 -6.82
N LEU A 131 5.05 -22.69 -5.58
CA LEU A 131 4.86 -23.88 -4.75
C LEU A 131 3.74 -24.80 -5.28
N ALA A 132 2.69 -24.22 -5.89
CA ALA A 132 1.67 -24.99 -6.60
C ALA A 132 2.25 -25.69 -7.84
N ILE A 133 3.11 -25.00 -8.62
CA ILE A 133 3.78 -25.57 -9.78
C ILE A 133 4.69 -26.74 -9.36
N THR A 134 5.49 -26.56 -8.30
CA THR A 134 6.39 -27.63 -7.84
C THR A 134 5.62 -28.85 -7.34
N PHE A 135 4.50 -28.69 -6.63
CA PHE A 135 3.66 -29.83 -6.27
C PHE A 135 3.03 -30.53 -7.47
N ASN A 136 2.61 -29.78 -8.49
CA ASN A 136 2.11 -30.36 -9.74
C ASN A 136 3.19 -31.17 -10.46
N GLU A 137 4.42 -30.64 -10.51
CA GLU A 137 5.57 -31.34 -11.10
C GLU A 137 5.92 -32.60 -10.31
N LEU A 138 5.99 -32.52 -8.98
CA LEU A 138 6.23 -33.69 -8.11
C LEU A 138 5.15 -34.75 -8.29
N ALA A 139 3.88 -34.36 -8.35
CA ALA A 139 2.76 -35.28 -8.57
C ALA A 139 2.86 -35.96 -9.95
N ALA A 140 3.23 -35.21 -11.00
CA ALA A 140 3.41 -35.74 -12.34
C ALA A 140 4.59 -36.75 -12.40
N GLN A 141 5.71 -36.44 -11.75
CA GLN A 141 6.87 -37.33 -11.67
C GLN A 141 6.53 -38.62 -10.92
N VAL A 142 5.86 -38.53 -9.77
CA VAL A 142 5.40 -39.69 -9.01
C VAL A 142 4.46 -40.57 -9.81
N ARG A 143 3.54 -39.96 -10.58
CA ARG A 143 2.62 -40.68 -11.46
C ARG A 143 3.34 -41.52 -12.51
N ILE A 144 4.42 -40.98 -13.09
CA ILE A 144 5.19 -41.66 -14.15
C ILE A 144 6.10 -42.75 -13.56
N SER A 145 6.72 -42.49 -12.40
CA SER A 145 7.74 -43.38 -11.83
C SER A 145 7.20 -44.57 -11.03
N ALA A 146 5.97 -44.49 -10.48
CA ALA A 146 5.45 -45.49 -9.53
C ALA A 146 4.41 -46.47 -10.12
N GLY A 147 4.23 -46.51 -11.46
CA GLY A 147 3.34 -47.48 -12.11
C GLY A 147 1.86 -47.34 -11.68
N PRO A 148 1.06 -48.44 -11.61
CA PRO A 148 -0.37 -48.39 -11.26
C PRO A 148 -0.67 -47.80 -9.87
N ALA A 149 0.27 -47.94 -8.92
CA ALA A 149 0.17 -47.35 -7.58
C ALA A 149 0.48 -45.84 -7.57
N GLY A 150 1.15 -45.33 -8.61
CA GLY A 150 1.51 -43.91 -8.76
C GLY A 150 0.31 -42.99 -8.92
N MET A 151 -0.82 -43.49 -9.41
CA MET A 151 -2.07 -42.73 -9.50
C MET A 151 -2.59 -42.32 -8.12
N ASN A 152 -2.66 -43.28 -7.19
CA ASN A 152 -3.15 -43.04 -5.83
C ASN A 152 -2.21 -42.11 -5.05
N LEU A 153 -0.90 -42.31 -5.19
CA LEU A 153 0.10 -41.47 -4.53
C LEU A 153 0.11 -40.03 -5.07
N SER A 154 -0.03 -39.87 -6.39
CA SER A 154 -0.10 -38.55 -7.04
C SER A 154 -1.33 -37.77 -6.59
N VAL A 155 -2.50 -38.41 -6.49
CA VAL A 155 -3.73 -37.76 -5.98
C VAL A 155 -3.56 -37.34 -4.52
N ALA A 156 -3.00 -38.20 -3.67
CA ALA A 156 -2.72 -37.86 -2.28
C ALA A 156 -1.75 -36.66 -2.17
N LEU A 157 -0.71 -36.62 -3.01
CA LEU A 157 0.27 -35.54 -3.05
C LEU A 157 -0.36 -34.20 -3.49
N LEU A 158 -1.23 -34.22 -4.50
CA LEU A 158 -1.94 -33.02 -4.96
C LEU A 158 -2.88 -32.47 -3.88
N ILE A 159 -3.64 -33.34 -3.21
CA ILE A 159 -4.54 -32.94 -2.14
C ILE A 159 -3.74 -32.32 -0.98
N LEU A 160 -2.67 -32.98 -0.53
CA LEU A 160 -1.83 -32.47 0.55
C LEU A 160 -1.12 -31.17 0.14
N GLY A 161 -0.54 -31.13 -1.06
CA GLY A 161 0.19 -29.98 -1.56
C GLY A 161 -0.68 -28.73 -1.70
N HIS A 162 -1.88 -28.86 -2.27
CA HIS A 162 -2.82 -27.75 -2.38
C HIS A 162 -3.42 -27.35 -1.04
N SER A 163 -3.70 -28.31 -0.14
CA SER A 163 -4.20 -28.01 1.21
C SER A 163 -3.18 -27.20 2.02
N LEU A 164 -1.90 -27.61 1.96
CA LEU A 164 -0.81 -26.92 2.62
C LEU A 164 -0.56 -25.55 1.99
N ASN A 165 -0.54 -25.45 0.66
CA ASN A 165 -0.40 -24.17 -0.03
C ASN A 165 -1.52 -23.19 0.36
N PHE A 166 -2.77 -23.66 0.42
CA PHE A 166 -3.91 -22.86 0.85
C PHE A 166 -3.76 -22.38 2.29
N ALA A 167 -3.37 -23.26 3.22
CA ALA A 167 -3.13 -22.89 4.61
C ALA A 167 -2.03 -21.81 4.75
N LEU A 168 -0.91 -21.96 4.05
CA LEU A 168 0.19 -20.99 4.07
C LEU A 168 -0.20 -19.63 3.50
N ILE A 169 -0.91 -19.60 2.38
CA ILE A 169 -1.42 -18.35 1.80
C ILE A 169 -2.38 -17.68 2.76
N LEU A 170 -3.33 -18.42 3.33
CA LEU A 170 -4.36 -17.85 4.19
C LEU A 170 -3.74 -17.21 5.44
N MET A 171 -2.87 -17.94 6.13
CA MET A 171 -2.17 -17.43 7.32
C MET A 171 -1.33 -16.20 6.99
N SER A 172 -0.58 -16.26 5.89
CA SER A 172 0.28 -15.18 5.47
C SER A 172 -0.53 -13.96 5.02
N ALA A 173 -1.61 -14.15 4.27
CA ALA A 173 -2.49 -13.06 3.82
C ALA A 173 -3.17 -12.35 5.00
N VAL A 174 -3.59 -13.09 6.03
CA VAL A 174 -4.20 -12.49 7.24
C VAL A 174 -3.19 -11.65 8.00
N VAL A 175 -1.99 -12.17 8.29
CA VAL A 175 -0.97 -11.44 9.06
C VAL A 175 -0.47 -10.20 8.31
N HIS A 176 -0.19 -10.35 7.01
CA HIS A 176 0.27 -9.24 6.19
C HIS A 176 -0.84 -8.23 5.90
N GLY A 177 -2.08 -8.70 5.69
CA GLY A 177 -3.26 -7.84 5.54
C GLY A 177 -3.57 -7.04 6.80
N LEU A 178 -3.42 -7.64 7.99
CA LEU A 178 -3.56 -6.93 9.26
C LEU A 178 -2.52 -5.82 9.39
N ARG A 179 -1.25 -6.09 9.02
CA ARG A 179 -0.19 -5.07 9.03
C ARG A 179 -0.57 -3.87 8.18
N LEU A 180 -1.00 -4.13 6.95
CA LEU A 180 -1.43 -3.11 6.00
C LEU A 180 -2.62 -2.29 6.54
N ASN A 181 -3.65 -2.95 7.07
CA ASN A 181 -4.83 -2.24 7.55
C ASN A 181 -4.52 -1.43 8.82
N LEU A 182 -3.81 -2.00 9.78
CA LEU A 182 -3.65 -1.43 11.13
C LEU A 182 -2.46 -0.46 11.25
N ILE A 183 -1.38 -0.67 10.48
CA ILE A 183 -0.19 0.18 10.56
C ILE A 183 -0.16 1.22 9.44
N GLU A 184 -0.65 0.87 8.25
CA GLU A 184 -0.55 1.75 7.09
C GLU A 184 -1.87 2.52 6.92
N PHE A 185 -3.01 1.85 6.77
CA PHE A 185 -4.28 2.54 6.56
C PHE A 185 -4.72 3.40 7.76
N TYR A 186 -4.61 2.89 9.00
CA TYR A 186 -4.95 3.68 10.20
C TYR A 186 -4.06 4.91 10.41
N ASN A 187 -2.76 4.81 10.08
CA ASN A 187 -1.80 5.91 10.23
C ASN A 187 -2.05 7.05 9.24
N TRP A 188 -2.62 6.73 8.08
CA TRP A 188 -3.01 7.73 7.08
C TRP A 188 -4.44 8.25 7.27
N SER A 189 -5.37 7.42 7.77
CA SER A 189 -6.80 7.77 7.86
C SER A 189 -7.23 8.39 9.19
N VAL A 190 -6.66 7.95 10.33
CA VAL A 190 -7.12 8.37 11.67
C VAL A 190 -6.10 9.29 12.31
N THR A 191 -6.49 10.55 12.54
CA THR A 191 -5.58 11.60 13.05
C THR A 191 -5.66 11.80 14.57
N GLU A 192 -6.76 11.38 15.20
CA GLU A 192 -6.97 11.55 16.65
C GLU A 192 -7.44 10.23 17.28
N GLU A 193 -6.84 9.88 18.41
CA GLU A 193 -7.36 8.87 19.32
C GLU A 193 -8.63 9.48 19.92
N GLY A 194 -9.80 9.10 19.40
CA GLY A 194 -11.07 9.61 19.88
C GLY A 194 -11.19 9.47 21.40
N TYR A 195 -11.98 10.33 22.03
CA TYR A 195 -12.20 10.26 23.47
C TYR A 195 -13.06 9.02 23.79
N PRO A 196 -12.63 8.14 24.73
CA PRO A 196 -13.44 7.02 25.13
C PRO A 196 -14.76 7.53 25.72
N PHE A 197 -15.88 7.04 25.17
CA PHE A 197 -17.20 7.45 25.59
C PHE A 197 -17.42 7.07 27.06
N ARG A 198 -17.43 8.08 27.95
CA ARG A 198 -17.78 7.88 29.37
C ARG A 198 -19.29 8.00 29.50
N ALA A 199 -19.96 6.85 29.64
CA ALA A 199 -21.38 6.81 29.93
C ALA A 199 -21.69 7.55 31.26
N PHE A 200 -22.79 8.29 31.30
CA PHE A 200 -23.24 8.98 32.51
C PHE A 200 -23.56 7.96 33.61
N ARG A 201 -22.73 7.92 34.65
CA ARG A 201 -22.98 7.09 35.84
C ARG A 201 -23.68 7.95 36.89
N LYS A 202 -24.89 7.55 37.31
CA LYS A 202 -25.59 8.17 38.45
C LYS A 202 -24.72 8.01 39.70
N ARG A 203 -24.22 9.12 40.25
CA ARG A 203 -23.52 9.14 41.54
C ARG A 203 -24.57 9.05 42.64
N SER A 204 -24.85 7.84 43.11
CA SER A 204 -25.64 7.65 44.34
C SER A 204 -24.81 8.14 45.52
N GLY A 205 -25.11 9.33 45.99
CA GLY A 205 -24.44 10.01 47.09
C GLY A 205 -25.43 10.98 47.71
N ARG A 206 -26.08 10.50 48.77
CA ARG A 206 -27.25 11.03 49.51
C ARG A 206 -28.59 10.57 48.97
#